data_AF-A0A4P7CNP4-F1
#
_entry.id   AF-A0A4P7CNP4-F1
#
_cell.length_a   1.000
_cell.length_b   1.000
_cell.length_c   1.000
_cell.angle_alpha   90.00
_cell.angle_beta   90.00
_cell.angle_gamma   90.00
#
_symmetry.space_group_name_H-M   'P 1'
#
loop_
_entity.id
_entity.type
_entity.pdbx_description
1 polymer ?
#
loop_
_entity_poly.entity_id
_entity_poly.type
_entity_poly.pdbx_seq_one_letter_code
_entity_poly.pdbx_strand_id
1 'polypeptide(L)' 'MESNLTGQYFEANHEIPEPQAATLWFTYAQENGIDVARAISLWEDAATPEGGRSRETIAGCGIRIVPPER' A
#
# COMPACT_ATOMS: atom_id res chain seq x y z
N MET A 1 1.70 20.45 -0.40
CA MET A 1 0.74 19.34 -0.40
C MET A 1 1.42 18.23 0.36
N GLU A 2 1.19 18.18 1.67
CA GLU A 2 1.83 17.21 2.57
C GLU A 2 0.87 16.03 2.72
N SER A 3 1.18 14.93 2.04
CA SER A 3 0.50 13.65 2.21
C SER A 3 0.69 13.23 3.68
N ASN A 4 -0.34 13.40 4.51
CA ASN A 4 -0.35 13.03 5.92
C ASN A 4 -0.71 11.54 6.11
N LEU A 5 -0.08 10.68 5.32
CA LEU A 5 0.09 9.26 5.60
C LEU A 5 1.60 9.08 5.74
N THR A 6 2.11 9.15 6.96
CA THR A 6 3.55 9.09 7.30
C THR A 6 4.16 7.70 7.13
N GLY A 7 3.64 6.89 6.20
CA GLY A 7 4.22 5.60 5.83
C GLY A 7 5.33 5.77 4.80
N GLN A 8 6.34 4.91 4.85
CA GLN A 8 7.33 4.78 3.77
C GLN A 8 6.92 3.64 2.84
N TYR A 9 7.04 3.88 1.54
CA TYR A 9 6.64 2.94 0.50
C TYR A 9 7.86 2.57 -0.33
N PHE A 10 8.03 1.28 -0.60
CA PHE A 10 9.16 0.79 -1.38
C PHE A 10 8.71 -0.15 -2.48
N GLU A 11 9.31 -0.05 -3.66
CA GLU A 11 9.19 -1.00 -4.76
C GLU A 11 10.59 -1.54 -5.08
N ALA A 12 10.75 -2.87 -5.07
CA ALA A 12 12.06 -3.51 -5.28
C ALA A 12 13.21 -2.96 -4.39
N ASN A 13 12.90 -2.51 -3.16
CA ASN A 13 13.81 -1.83 -2.20
C ASN A 13 14.16 -0.38 -2.53
N HIS A 14 13.54 0.24 -3.54
CA HIS A 14 13.64 1.66 -3.81
C HIS A 14 12.46 2.40 -3.17
N GLU A 15 12.76 3.46 -2.41
CA GLU A 15 11.71 4.32 -1.85
C GLU A 15 10.97 5.02 -2.99
N ILE A 16 9.65 4.92 -2.98
CA ILE A 16 8.76 5.53 -3.96
C ILE A 16 7.72 6.40 -3.26
N PRO A 17 7.21 7.45 -3.91
CA PRO A 17 6.15 8.26 -3.36
C PRO A 17 4.84 7.45 -3.24
N GLU A 18 4.06 7.73 -2.20
CA GLU A 18 2.73 7.14 -1.97
C GLU A 18 1.85 7.04 -3.23
N PRO A 19 1.65 8.12 -4.04
CA PRO A 19 0.81 8.03 -5.24
C PRO A 19 1.29 7.00 -6.26
N GLN A 20 2.60 6.76 -6.36
CA GLN A 20 3.14 5.72 -7.23
C GLN A 20 2.85 4.33 -6.67
N ALA A 21 3.03 4.14 -5.36
CA ALA A 21 2.73 2.87 -4.69
C ALA A 21 1.22 2.55 -4.75
N ALA A 22 0.36 3.54 -4.52
CA ALA A 22 -1.08 3.40 -4.65
C ALA A 22 -1.46 2.99 -6.08
N THR A 23 -0.89 3.64 -7.11
CA THR A 23 -1.15 3.29 -8.52
C THR A 23 -0.80 1.83 -8.81
N LEU A 24 0.38 1.37 -8.38
CA LEU A 24 0.80 -0.02 -8.55
C LEU A 24 -0.14 -1.01 -7.83
N TRP A 25 -0.55 -0.69 -6.60
CA TRP A 25 -1.51 -1.49 -5.85
C TRP A 25 -2.88 -1.56 -6.52
N PHE A 26 -3.45 -0.43 -6.93
CA PHE A 26 -4.77 -0.39 -7.56
C PHE A 26 -4.78 -1.03 -8.95
N THR A 27 -3.68 -0.97 -9.71
CA THR A 27 -3.53 -1.72 -10.96
C THR A 27 -3.51 -3.22 -10.68
N TYR A 28 -2.66 -3.67 -9.76
CA TYR A 28 -2.59 -5.09 -9.38
C TYR A 28 -3.93 -5.62 -8.85
N ALA A 29 -4.61 -4.82 -8.02
CA ALA A 29 -5.92 -5.17 -7.49
C ALA A 29 -6.94 -5.41 -8.61
N GLN A 30 -7.02 -4.51 -9.59
CA GLN A 30 -7.89 -4.67 -10.74
C GLN A 30 -7.55 -5.91 -11.58
N GLU A 31 -6.26 -6.16 -11.84
CA GLU A 31 -5.80 -7.34 -12.59
C GLU A 31 -6.11 -8.67 -11.87
N ASN A 32 -6.14 -8.64 -10.53
CA ASN A 32 -6.47 -9.81 -9.70
C ASN A 32 -7.96 -9.91 -9.34
N GLY A 33 -8.82 -9.04 -9.89
CA GLY A 33 -10.25 -9.04 -9.60
C GLY A 33 -10.61 -8.62 -8.16
N ILE A 34 -9.73 -7.88 -7.49
CA ILE A 34 -9.99 -7.26 -6.20
C ILE A 34 -10.82 -6.00 -6.45
N ASP A 35 -12.01 -5.97 -5.84
CA ASP A 35 -12.93 -4.85 -5.93
C ASP A 35 -12.29 -3.55 -5.43
N VAL A 36 -12.58 -2.42 -6.09
CA VAL A 36 -11.95 -1.13 -5.76
C VAL A 36 -12.18 -0.74 -4.29
N ALA A 37 -13.38 -0.99 -3.76
CA ALA A 37 -13.69 -0.69 -2.35
C ALA A 37 -12.83 -1.53 -1.39
N ARG A 38 -12.57 -2.79 -1.75
CA ARG A 38 -11.71 -3.69 -0.99
C ARG A 38 -10.25 -3.30 -1.11
N ALA A 39 -9.81 -2.87 -2.29
CA ALA A 39 -8.46 -2.38 -2.52
C ALA A 39 -8.16 -1.13 -1.68
N ILE A 40 -9.10 -0.19 -1.60
CA ILE A 40 -8.98 1.01 -0.75
C ILE A 40 -8.91 0.58 0.73
N SER A 41 -9.82 -0.29 1.19
CA SER A 41 -9.83 -0.76 2.58
C SER A 41 -8.52 -1.44 2.98
N LEU A 42 -7.95 -2.27 2.11
CA LEU A 42 -6.65 -2.92 2.32
C LEU A 42 -5.51 -1.89 2.35
N TRP A 43 -5.55 -0.89 1.47
CA TRP A 43 -4.54 0.17 1.40
C TRP A 43 -4.51 1.01 2.69
N GLU A 44 -5.68 1.46 3.15
CA GLU A 44 -5.82 2.23 4.38
C GLU A 44 -5.39 1.42 5.61
N ASP A 45 -5.84 0.17 5.71
CA ASP A 45 -5.45 -0.74 6.80
C ASP A 45 -3.94 -0.96 6.79
N ALA A 46 -3.34 -1.19 5.62
CA ALA A 46 -1.90 -1.43 5.48
C ALA A 46 -1.01 -0.22 5.85
N ALA A 47 -1.54 0.99 5.75
CA ALA A 47 -0.87 2.21 6.22
C ALA A 47 -0.86 2.32 7.76
N THR A 48 -1.61 1.46 8.47
CA THR A 48 -1.60 1.39 9.94
C THR A 48 -0.60 0.35 10.45
N PRO A 49 -0.09 0.50 11.68
CA PRO A 49 0.74 -0.53 12.31
C PRO A 49 0.00 -1.87 12.51
N GLU A 50 -1.33 -1.85 12.64
CA GLU A 50 -2.16 -3.04 12.90
C GLU A 50 -2.47 -3.84 11.61
N GLY A 51 -2.42 -3.20 10.43
CA GLY A 51 -2.75 -3.82 9.14
C GLY A 51 -1.68 -4.72 8.54
N GLY A 52 -1.09 -5.61 9.35
CA GLY A 52 -0.08 -6.57 8.90
C GLY A 52 -0.57 -7.45 7.75
N ARG A 53 -1.81 -7.98 7.85
CA ARG A 53 -2.40 -8.84 6.81
C ARG A 53 -2.62 -8.11 5.49
N SER A 54 -3.04 -6.84 5.55
CA SER A 54 -3.24 -6.04 4.36
C SER A 54 -1.92 -5.70 3.69
N ARG A 55 -0.88 -5.41 4.48
CA ARG A 55 0.50 -5.26 3.97
C ARG A 55 1.02 -6.52 3.29
N GLU A 56 0.75 -7.71 3.83
CA GLU A 56 1.13 -8.96 3.17
C GLU A 56 0.42 -9.14 1.83
N THR A 57 -0.84 -8.73 1.73
CA THR A 57 -1.60 -8.78 0.46
C THR A 57 -0.99 -7.82 -0.57
N ILE A 58 -0.65 -6.60 -0.15
CA ILE A 58 -0.02 -5.59 -1.01
C ILE A 58 1.41 -5.98 -1.36
N ALA A 59 2.14 -6.67 -0.49
CA ALA A 59 3.45 -7.22 -0.81
C ALA A 59 3.44 -8.20 -1.99
N GLY A 60 2.28 -8.81 -2.29
CA GLY A 60 2.08 -9.63 -3.49
C GLY A 60 2.30 -8.88 -4.80
N CYS A 61 2.11 -7.55 -4.85
CA CYS A 61 2.41 -6.74 -6.03
C CYS A 61 3.84 -6.18 -6.06
N GLY A 62 4.70 -6.59 -5.11
CA GLY A 62 6.09 -6.15 -5.01
C GLY A 62 6.28 -4.84 -4.24
N ILE A 63 5.22 -4.33 -3.61
CA ILE A 63 5.26 -3.10 -2.81
C ILE A 63 5.42 -3.44 -1.34
N ARG A 64 6.37 -2.77 -0.67
CA ARG A 64 6.54 -2.83 0.77
C ARG A 64 6.06 -1.53 1.40
N ILE A 65 5.08 -1.64 2.30
CA ILE A 65 4.59 -0.52 3.11
C ILE A 65 5.16 -0.63 4.51
N VAL A 66 5.82 0.44 4.96
CA VAL A 66 6.32 0.60 6.33
C VAL A 66 5.46 1.68 6.98
N PRO A 67 4.52 1.33 7.87
CA PRO A 67 3.74 2.32 8.59
C PRO A 67 4.65 3.12 9.53
N PRO A 68 4.29 4.38 9.85
CA PRO A 68 5.04 5.19 10.82
C PRO A 68 5.15 4.46 12.16
N GLU A 69 6.33 4.47 12.75
CA GLU A 69 6.50 4.06 14.15
C GLU A 69 5.77 5.10 15.02
N ARG A 70 4.85 4.61 15.87
CA ARG A 70 4.01 5.43 16.74
C ARG A 70 4.80 6.15 17.83
#